data_AF-A0A1C6FZ26-F1
#
_entry.id   AF-A0A1C6FZ26-F1
#
_cell.length_a   1.000
_cell.length_b   1.000
_cell.length_c   1.000
_cell.angle_alpha   90.00
_cell.angle_beta   90.00
_cell.angle_gamma   90.00
#
_symmetry.space_group_name_H-M   'P 1'
#
loop_
_entity.id
_entity.type
_entity.pdbx_description
1 polymer ?
#
loop_
_entity_poly.entity_id
_entity_poly.type
_entity_poly.pdbx_seq_one_letter_code
_entity_poly.pdbx_strand_id
1 'polypeptide(L)'
;MKWGSINATAYCVEPSKKGPGNGTYTIQKLADGKTLAKVCYYGTKASDEKHPDFPAGKRFIITHLAAAYANGSSDWASGTNATGKNLAMELYNYCVNMPDIPSVDMSFSESNVKAYVEGNSQRTSVITFKVDKLQTITFKLPKGVKLVNVTTGKTSAAGANVDISGGTKFYLTAPLNQAKNVSATFSSKMKGSIDKEYSAYKITTGSGTQDLALVFGEGVENEKYVDFKVTWTKECKADC
;
A
#
# COMPACT_ATOMS: atom_id res chain seq x y z
N MET A 1 4.45 -18.98 -13.07
CA MET A 1 3.40 -19.93 -12.64
C MET A 1 2.03 -19.38 -13.00
N LYS A 2 1.06 -20.26 -13.27
CA LYS A 2 -0.30 -19.88 -13.64
C LYS A 2 -1.31 -20.57 -12.72
N TRP A 3 -2.22 -19.81 -12.13
CA TRP A 3 -3.32 -20.32 -11.30
C TRP A 3 -4.64 -19.78 -11.87
N GLY A 4 -5.35 -20.59 -12.66
CA GLY A 4 -6.51 -20.08 -13.41
C GLY A 4 -6.12 -18.95 -14.38
N SER A 5 -6.67 -17.75 -14.19
CA SER A 5 -6.33 -16.53 -14.96
C SER A 5 -5.14 -15.74 -14.40
N ILE A 6 -4.63 -16.12 -13.22
CA ILE A 6 -3.53 -15.44 -12.55
C ILE A 6 -2.19 -15.90 -13.11
N ASN A 7 -1.33 -14.96 -13.50
CA ASN A 7 0.08 -15.21 -13.81
C ASN A 7 0.96 -14.54 -12.75
N ALA A 8 1.90 -15.29 -12.17
CA ALA A 8 2.88 -14.77 -11.22
C ALA A 8 4.28 -15.28 -11.54
N THR A 9 5.29 -14.42 -11.38
CA THR A 9 6.70 -14.81 -11.44
C THR A 9 7.11 -15.36 -10.09
N ALA A 10 7.65 -16.58 -10.08
CA ALA A 10 8.24 -17.18 -8.88
C ALA A 10 9.75 -17.25 -9.05
N TYR A 11 10.46 -17.01 -7.96
CA TYR A 11 11.90 -17.10 -7.84
C TYR A 11 12.23 -18.30 -6.99
N CYS A 12 13.08 -19.20 -7.47
CA CYS A 12 13.59 -20.24 -6.59
C CYS A 12 14.46 -19.60 -5.50
N VAL A 13 14.38 -20.13 -4.29
CA VAL A 13 15.09 -19.56 -3.13
C VAL A 13 16.16 -20.49 -2.60
N GLU A 14 16.48 -21.60 -3.26
CA GLU A 14 17.54 -22.52 -2.82
C GLU A 14 18.48 -22.86 -3.98
N PRO A 15 19.29 -21.89 -4.48
CA PRO A 15 19.98 -22.01 -5.76
C PRO A 15 20.84 -23.28 -5.95
N SER A 16 21.22 -23.96 -4.86
CA SER A 16 21.95 -25.22 -4.88
C SER A 16 21.14 -26.46 -5.32
N LYS A 17 19.80 -26.47 -5.25
CA LYS A 17 19.00 -27.66 -5.63
C LYS A 17 18.50 -27.55 -7.07
N LYS A 18 17.89 -28.61 -7.61
CA LYS A 18 17.21 -28.52 -8.92
C LYS A 18 15.85 -27.84 -8.75
N GLY A 19 15.49 -27.01 -9.74
CA GLY A 19 14.17 -26.41 -9.79
C GLY A 19 13.05 -27.48 -9.77
N PRO A 20 11.90 -27.20 -9.15
CA PRO A 20 10.79 -28.13 -9.13
C PRO A 20 10.26 -28.36 -10.55
N GLY A 21 9.84 -29.60 -10.83
CA GLY A 21 9.16 -29.94 -12.08
C GLY A 21 7.71 -29.43 -12.11
N ASN A 22 6.99 -29.71 -13.20
CA ASN A 22 5.56 -29.43 -13.28
C ASN A 22 4.80 -30.28 -12.24
N GLY A 23 3.90 -29.67 -11.47
CA GLY A 23 3.13 -30.37 -10.45
C GLY A 23 2.21 -29.46 -9.66
N THR A 24 1.43 -30.08 -8.76
CA THR A 24 0.62 -29.37 -7.77
C THR A 24 1.42 -29.20 -6.48
N TYR A 25 1.56 -27.97 -6.02
CA TYR A 25 2.32 -27.65 -4.81
C TYR A 25 1.48 -26.79 -3.86
N THR A 26 1.71 -26.96 -2.57
CA THR A 26 1.09 -26.11 -1.54
C THR A 26 1.85 -24.79 -1.44
N ILE A 27 1.11 -23.70 -1.45
CA ILE A 27 1.63 -22.35 -1.24
C ILE A 27 1.29 -21.90 0.19
N GLN A 28 2.25 -21.28 0.87
CA GLN A 28 2.11 -20.78 2.24
C GLN A 28 2.45 -19.28 2.28
N LYS A 29 1.57 -18.46 2.86
CA LYS A 29 1.83 -17.04 3.13
C LYS A 29 2.93 -16.92 4.20
N LEU A 30 3.94 -16.10 3.95
CA LEU A 30 5.04 -15.87 4.89
C LEU A 30 4.66 -14.74 5.87
N ALA A 31 4.65 -15.03 7.17
CA ALA A 31 4.29 -14.07 8.22
C ALA A 31 5.28 -12.87 8.27
N ASP A 32 6.59 -13.14 8.20
CA ASP A 32 7.66 -12.14 8.20
C ASP A 32 8.22 -11.87 6.79
N GLY A 33 7.33 -11.84 5.80
CA GLY A 33 7.71 -11.77 4.39
C GLY A 33 8.05 -10.38 3.84
N LYS A 34 8.08 -9.31 4.64
CA LYS A 34 8.11 -7.91 4.13
C LYS A 34 9.31 -7.60 3.23
N THR A 35 10.51 -8.00 3.63
CA THR A 35 11.75 -7.77 2.85
C THR A 35 11.71 -8.51 1.53
N LEU A 36 11.42 -9.82 1.58
CA LEU A 36 11.22 -10.65 0.39
C LEU A 36 10.09 -10.12 -0.49
N ALA A 37 9.03 -9.59 0.13
CA ALA A 37 7.92 -9.02 -0.59
C ALA A 37 8.36 -7.81 -1.41
N LYS A 38 9.11 -6.88 -0.81
CA LYS A 38 9.65 -5.70 -1.52
C LYS A 38 10.56 -6.10 -2.67
N VAL A 39 11.42 -7.09 -2.50
CA VAL A 39 12.31 -7.57 -3.56
C VAL A 39 11.52 -8.19 -4.72
N CYS A 40 10.53 -9.04 -4.43
CA CYS A 40 9.70 -9.63 -5.47
C CYS A 40 8.75 -8.60 -6.13
N TYR A 41 8.31 -7.57 -5.41
CA TYR A 41 7.42 -6.51 -5.91
C TYR A 41 8.17 -5.50 -6.79
N TYR A 42 9.33 -5.00 -6.36
CA TYR A 42 10.11 -3.98 -7.08
C TYR A 42 11.16 -4.57 -8.02
N GLY A 43 11.64 -5.79 -7.77
CA GLY A 43 12.87 -6.33 -8.35
C GLY A 43 12.86 -6.44 -9.87
N THR A 44 11.79 -6.97 -10.47
CA THR A 44 11.71 -7.11 -11.94
C THR A 44 11.82 -5.76 -12.62
N LYS A 45 10.98 -4.80 -12.22
CA LYS A 45 10.97 -3.45 -12.78
C LYS A 45 12.31 -2.75 -12.55
N ALA A 46 12.85 -2.86 -11.34
CA ALA A 46 14.13 -2.27 -10.98
C ALA A 46 15.28 -2.83 -11.82
N SER A 47 15.29 -4.14 -12.08
CA SER A 47 16.31 -4.75 -12.94
C SER A 47 16.14 -4.34 -14.40
N ASP A 48 14.91 -4.18 -14.90
CA ASP A 48 14.63 -3.69 -16.25
C ASP A 48 15.13 -2.25 -16.44
N GLU A 49 14.91 -1.39 -15.44
CA GLU A 49 15.31 0.03 -15.48
C GLU A 49 16.81 0.26 -15.26
N LYS A 50 17.43 -0.49 -14.34
CA LYS A 50 18.87 -0.36 -14.02
C LYS A 50 19.78 -1.05 -15.04
N HIS A 51 19.30 -2.11 -15.68
CA HIS A 51 20.07 -2.92 -16.62
C HIS A 51 19.29 -3.18 -17.93
N PRO A 52 18.85 -2.13 -18.64
CA PRO A 52 18.05 -2.28 -19.85
C PRO A 52 18.80 -3.01 -20.97
N ASP A 53 20.13 -2.92 -20.96
CA ASP A 53 21.07 -3.55 -21.89
C ASP A 53 21.26 -5.05 -21.63
N PHE A 54 20.91 -5.55 -20.44
CA PHE A 54 21.08 -6.96 -20.12
C PHE A 54 20.01 -7.82 -20.82
N PRO A 55 20.31 -9.05 -21.23
CA PRO A 55 19.26 -9.98 -21.65
C PRO A 55 18.27 -10.26 -20.51
N ALA A 56 17.01 -10.52 -20.84
CA ALA A 56 15.95 -10.79 -19.84
C ALA A 56 16.33 -11.91 -18.86
N GLY A 57 17.00 -12.97 -19.34
CA GLY A 57 17.48 -14.05 -18.47
C GLY A 57 18.52 -13.59 -17.44
N LYS A 58 19.40 -12.65 -17.79
CA LYS A 58 20.41 -12.10 -16.87
C LYS A 58 19.76 -11.20 -15.82
N ARG A 59 18.79 -10.36 -16.21
CA ARG A 59 17.98 -9.56 -15.27
C ARG A 59 17.19 -10.43 -14.29
N PHE A 60 16.61 -11.50 -14.81
CA PHE A 60 15.91 -12.49 -13.99
C PHE A 60 16.85 -13.13 -12.96
N ILE A 61 18.07 -13.53 -13.34
CA ILE A 61 19.06 -14.11 -12.42
C ILE A 61 19.44 -13.12 -11.32
N ILE A 62 19.63 -11.84 -11.62
CA ILE A 62 19.96 -10.82 -10.61
C ILE A 62 18.82 -10.70 -9.59
N THR A 63 17.58 -10.62 -10.08
CA THR A 63 16.37 -10.55 -9.23
C THR A 63 16.19 -11.81 -8.39
N HIS A 64 16.47 -12.96 -8.98
CA HIS A 64 16.41 -14.26 -8.33
C HIS A 64 17.38 -14.37 -7.15
N LEU A 65 18.65 -14.01 -7.34
CA LEU A 65 19.66 -14.04 -6.28
C LEU A 65 19.30 -13.06 -5.14
N ALA A 66 18.78 -11.88 -5.49
CA ALA A 66 18.29 -10.91 -4.50
C ALA A 66 17.11 -11.46 -3.67
N ALA A 67 16.17 -12.16 -4.31
CA ALA A 67 15.04 -12.80 -3.63
C ALA A 67 15.50 -13.96 -2.72
N ALA A 68 16.42 -14.81 -3.19
CA ALA A 68 17.01 -15.86 -2.37
C ALA A 68 17.73 -15.29 -1.13
N TYR A 69 18.46 -14.18 -1.28
CA TYR A 69 19.07 -13.48 -0.16
C TYR A 69 18.04 -12.92 0.81
N ALA A 70 16.99 -12.25 0.30
CA ALA A 70 15.91 -11.69 1.12
C ALA A 70 15.10 -12.76 1.86
N ASN A 71 15.04 -13.98 1.33
CA ASN A 71 14.45 -15.15 1.97
C ASN A 71 15.32 -15.75 3.09
N GLY A 72 16.57 -15.29 3.25
CA GLY A 72 17.51 -15.80 4.25
C GLY A 72 18.17 -17.12 3.88
N SER A 73 18.19 -17.47 2.58
CA SER A 73 18.75 -18.74 2.13
C SER A 73 20.27 -18.76 2.26
N SER A 74 20.79 -19.76 2.98
CA SER A 74 22.24 -19.89 3.24
C SER A 74 23.08 -20.07 1.96
N ASP A 75 22.47 -20.56 0.89
CA ASP A 75 23.06 -20.85 -0.41
C ASP A 75 22.66 -19.84 -1.50
N TRP A 76 22.14 -18.66 -1.12
CA TRP A 76 21.57 -17.66 -2.05
C TRP A 76 22.50 -17.26 -3.20
N ALA A 77 23.82 -17.41 -3.02
CA ALA A 77 24.83 -17.07 -4.02
C ALA A 77 25.51 -18.30 -4.65
N SER A 78 24.94 -19.49 -4.50
CA SER A 78 25.46 -20.69 -5.15
C SER A 78 25.40 -20.55 -6.68
N GLY A 79 26.46 -20.99 -7.37
CA GLY A 79 26.52 -20.96 -8.83
C GLY A 79 26.77 -19.58 -9.47
N THR A 80 27.01 -18.52 -8.69
CA THR A 80 27.31 -17.18 -9.21
C THR A 80 28.72 -16.70 -8.87
N ASN A 81 29.24 -15.76 -9.65
CA ASN A 81 30.55 -15.12 -9.43
C ASN A 81 30.42 -13.82 -8.62
N ALA A 82 31.55 -13.18 -8.30
CA ALA A 82 31.56 -11.93 -7.51
C ALA A 82 30.71 -10.81 -8.14
N THR A 83 30.75 -10.67 -9.47
CA THR A 83 29.94 -9.68 -10.20
C THR A 83 28.44 -9.94 -10.01
N GLY A 84 28.00 -11.19 -10.13
CA GLY A 84 26.61 -11.56 -9.92
C GLY A 84 26.14 -11.30 -8.49
N LYS A 85 26.98 -11.56 -7.48
CA LYS A 85 26.69 -11.22 -6.07
C LYS A 85 26.49 -9.72 -5.88
N ASN A 86 27.39 -8.92 -6.43
CA ASN A 86 27.33 -7.46 -6.28
C ASN A 86 26.07 -6.87 -6.91
N LEU A 87 25.72 -7.30 -8.13
CA LEU A 87 24.50 -6.86 -8.81
C LEU A 87 23.24 -7.25 -8.02
N ALA A 88 23.20 -8.47 -7.49
CA ALA A 88 22.08 -8.93 -6.68
C ALA A 88 21.94 -8.11 -5.38
N MET A 89 23.05 -7.80 -4.71
CA MET A 89 23.05 -6.98 -3.50
C MET A 89 22.68 -5.51 -3.78
N GLU A 90 23.10 -4.95 -4.92
CA GLU A 90 22.67 -3.61 -5.34
C GLU A 90 21.15 -3.58 -5.55
N LEU A 91 20.60 -4.57 -6.26
CA LEU A 91 19.17 -4.67 -6.50
C LEU A 91 18.39 -4.90 -5.20
N TYR A 92 18.88 -5.79 -4.33
CA TYR A 92 18.31 -6.02 -3.00
C TYR A 92 18.25 -4.72 -2.19
N ASN A 93 19.38 -4.02 -2.06
CA ASN A 93 19.49 -2.77 -1.31
C ASN A 93 18.57 -1.69 -1.88
N TYR A 94 18.45 -1.62 -3.21
CA TYR A 94 17.48 -0.74 -3.85
C TYR A 94 16.04 -1.09 -3.42
N CYS A 95 15.65 -2.36 -3.54
CA CYS A 95 14.28 -2.80 -3.26
C CYS A 95 13.88 -2.60 -1.79
N VAL A 96 14.76 -2.88 -0.83
CA VAL A 96 14.42 -2.72 0.61
C VAL A 96 14.28 -1.25 1.01
N ASN A 97 14.98 -0.35 0.32
CA ASN A 97 14.92 1.10 0.52
C ASN A 97 13.77 1.80 -0.23
N MET A 98 13.07 1.08 -1.12
CA MET A 98 11.82 1.59 -1.70
C MET A 98 10.76 1.82 -0.62
N PRO A 99 9.70 2.62 -0.88
CA PRO A 99 8.55 2.70 0.02
C PRO A 99 7.99 1.32 0.37
N ASP A 100 7.27 1.23 1.48
CA ASP A 100 6.56 -0.01 1.80
C ASP A 100 5.54 -0.32 0.71
N ILE A 101 5.32 -1.62 0.49
CA ILE A 101 4.30 -2.08 -0.44
C ILE A 101 2.95 -1.51 0.01
N PRO A 102 2.15 -0.97 -0.91
CA PRO A 102 0.88 -0.37 -0.55
C PRO A 102 0.01 -1.33 0.26
N SER A 103 -0.39 -0.88 1.45
CA SER A 103 -1.31 -1.62 2.32
C SER A 103 -2.74 -1.22 2.04
N VAL A 104 -3.64 -2.20 2.15
CA VAL A 104 -5.09 -1.99 2.05
C VAL A 104 -5.70 -1.53 3.38
N ASP A 105 -4.98 -1.72 4.49
CA ASP A 105 -5.41 -1.27 5.80
C ASP A 105 -5.25 0.23 5.94
N MET A 106 -6.31 0.90 6.37
CA MET A 106 -6.44 2.34 6.35
C MET A 106 -7.14 2.84 7.60
N SER A 107 -6.73 4.00 8.09
CA SER A 107 -7.35 4.64 9.24
C SER A 107 -7.20 6.15 9.19
N PHE A 108 -7.98 6.87 9.98
CA PHE A 108 -7.72 8.29 10.27
C PHE A 108 -6.99 8.41 11.61
N SER A 109 -6.22 9.48 11.78
CA SER A 109 -5.66 9.82 13.10
C SER A 109 -6.74 10.02 14.16
N GLU A 110 -7.92 10.47 13.74
CA GLU A 110 -9.13 10.59 14.53
C GLU A 110 -10.31 10.36 13.59
N SER A 111 -11.11 9.30 13.81
CA SER A 111 -12.21 8.91 12.92
C SER A 111 -13.57 9.47 13.35
N ASN A 112 -13.70 9.94 14.59
CA ASN A 112 -14.92 10.55 15.12
C ASN A 112 -14.55 11.89 15.78
N VAL A 113 -14.74 12.97 15.02
CA VAL A 113 -14.21 14.30 15.37
C VAL A 113 -15.34 15.25 15.73
N LYS A 114 -15.14 16.04 16.78
CA LYS A 114 -16.04 17.15 17.11
C LYS A 114 -15.47 18.45 16.58
N ALA A 115 -16.28 19.23 15.86
CA ALA A 115 -15.90 20.56 15.43
C ALA A 115 -15.90 21.54 16.61
N TYR A 116 -15.17 22.64 16.47
CA TYR A 116 -15.15 23.78 17.38
C TYR A 116 -15.29 25.08 16.59
N VAL A 117 -15.69 26.15 17.26
CA VAL A 117 -15.83 27.48 16.65
C VAL A 117 -14.46 28.14 16.51
N GLU A 118 -14.18 28.65 15.32
CA GLU A 118 -13.01 29.45 14.99
C GLU A 118 -13.47 30.68 14.20
N GLY A 119 -13.48 31.83 14.89
CA GLY A 119 -13.96 33.10 14.35
C GLY A 119 -15.43 33.02 13.90
N ASN A 120 -15.68 33.27 12.61
CA ASN A 120 -17.02 33.26 12.01
C ASN A 120 -17.41 31.89 11.41
N SER A 121 -16.70 30.83 11.76
CA SER A 121 -16.88 29.48 11.22
C SER A 121 -16.70 28.43 12.29
N GLN A 122 -16.97 27.18 11.95
CA GLN A 122 -16.56 26.03 12.74
C GLN A 122 -15.63 25.14 11.93
N ARG A 123 -14.70 24.46 12.62
CA ARG A 123 -13.75 23.54 12.00
C ARG A 123 -13.41 22.35 12.89
N THR A 124 -12.85 21.31 12.29
CA THR A 124 -12.31 20.15 13.01
C THR A 124 -10.84 20.37 13.40
N SER A 125 -10.33 19.47 14.25
CA SER A 125 -8.88 19.22 14.39
C SER A 125 -8.28 18.84 13.03
N VAL A 126 -6.94 18.89 12.92
CA VAL A 126 -6.24 18.37 11.74
C VAL A 126 -6.21 16.85 11.82
N ILE A 127 -6.77 16.21 10.79
CA ILE A 127 -6.82 14.76 10.61
C ILE A 127 -5.75 14.33 9.62
N THR A 128 -5.10 13.20 9.87
CA THR A 128 -4.20 12.53 8.93
C THR A 128 -4.84 11.24 8.44
N PHE A 129 -4.88 11.03 7.12
CA PHE A 129 -5.25 9.72 6.56
C PHE A 129 -4.03 8.79 6.61
N LYS A 130 -4.04 7.83 7.54
CA LYS A 130 -2.94 6.91 7.83
C LYS A 130 -3.03 5.67 6.95
N VAL A 131 -2.41 5.75 5.78
CA VAL A 131 -2.22 4.63 4.82
C VAL A 131 -1.13 5.00 3.82
N ASP A 132 -0.74 4.06 2.94
CA ASP A 132 0.19 4.31 1.84
C ASP A 132 -0.28 5.43 0.90
N LYS A 133 0.66 6.19 0.34
CA LYS A 133 0.37 7.37 -0.49
C LYS A 133 -0.39 7.05 -1.77
N LEU A 134 -0.26 5.82 -2.29
CA LEU A 134 -0.99 5.38 -3.47
C LEU A 134 -2.45 5.01 -3.15
N GLN A 135 -2.77 4.75 -1.88
CA GLN A 135 -4.14 4.48 -1.47
C GLN A 135 -4.93 5.80 -1.44
N THR A 136 -6.09 5.78 -2.09
CA THR A 136 -7.00 6.93 -2.13
C THR A 136 -8.40 6.54 -1.67
N ILE A 137 -9.10 7.52 -1.10
CA ILE A 137 -10.53 7.45 -0.79
C ILE A 137 -11.23 8.66 -1.39
N THR A 138 -12.49 8.46 -1.77
CA THR A 138 -13.35 9.53 -2.31
C THR A 138 -14.62 9.61 -1.49
N PHE A 139 -15.04 10.82 -1.13
CA PHE A 139 -16.32 11.04 -0.47
C PHE A 139 -16.95 12.40 -0.79
N LYS A 140 -18.28 12.45 -0.67
CA LYS A 140 -19.07 13.66 -0.84
C LYS A 140 -19.11 14.44 0.47
N LEU A 141 -18.64 15.69 0.44
CA LEU A 141 -18.82 16.62 1.56
C LEU A 141 -20.30 17.06 1.66
N PRO A 142 -20.81 17.29 2.88
CA PRO A 142 -22.11 17.92 3.05
C PRO A 142 -22.15 19.34 2.49
N LYS A 143 -23.34 19.82 2.12
CA LYS A 143 -23.53 21.21 1.66
C LYS A 143 -22.99 22.18 2.71
N GLY A 144 -22.25 23.19 2.26
CA GLY A 144 -21.62 24.21 3.13
C GLY A 144 -20.25 23.81 3.69
N VAL A 145 -19.91 22.51 3.72
CA VAL A 145 -18.63 22.02 4.25
C VAL A 145 -17.55 22.07 3.18
N LYS A 146 -16.36 22.54 3.54
CA LYS A 146 -15.15 22.51 2.71
C LYS A 146 -14.07 21.67 3.37
N LEU A 147 -13.22 21.06 2.57
CA LEU A 147 -11.98 20.43 3.02
C LEU A 147 -10.82 21.37 2.75
N VAL A 148 -10.00 21.60 3.77
CA VAL A 148 -8.72 22.32 3.65
C VAL A 148 -7.59 21.30 3.75
N ASN A 149 -6.83 21.14 2.68
CA ASN A 149 -5.68 20.25 2.61
C ASN A 149 -4.45 21.01 3.13
N VAL A 150 -4.00 20.66 4.33
CA VAL A 150 -2.87 21.30 5.00
C VAL A 150 -1.57 21.02 4.25
N THR A 151 -1.43 19.84 3.65
CA THR A 151 -0.24 19.45 2.89
C THR A 151 -0.03 20.31 1.64
N THR A 152 -1.10 20.75 0.98
CA THR A 152 -1.03 21.50 -0.29
C THR A 152 -1.47 22.95 -0.20
N GLY A 153 -2.08 23.36 0.92
CA GLY A 153 -2.70 24.68 1.10
C GLY A 153 -4.00 24.90 0.32
N LYS A 154 -4.49 23.90 -0.42
CA LYS A 154 -5.71 24.02 -1.25
C LYS A 154 -6.98 23.80 -0.43
N THR A 155 -8.04 24.50 -0.81
CA THR A 155 -9.37 24.36 -0.22
C THR A 155 -10.38 23.94 -1.28
N SER A 156 -11.23 22.95 -0.98
CA SER A 156 -12.27 22.47 -1.89
C SER A 156 -13.42 23.47 -2.01
N ALA A 157 -14.23 23.32 -3.06
CA ALA A 157 -15.57 23.90 -3.09
C ALA A 157 -16.46 23.30 -1.98
N ALA A 158 -17.46 24.06 -1.55
CA ALA A 158 -18.39 23.61 -0.52
C ALA A 158 -19.26 22.45 -1.04
N GLY A 159 -19.36 21.37 -0.29
CA GLY A 159 -20.09 20.17 -0.69
C GLY A 159 -19.49 19.43 -1.89
N ALA A 160 -18.21 19.58 -2.18
CA ALA A 160 -17.54 18.89 -3.28
C ALA A 160 -17.40 17.36 -3.01
N ASN A 161 -17.23 16.59 -4.07
CA ASN A 161 -16.55 15.29 -3.94
C ASN A 161 -15.06 15.57 -3.76
N VAL A 162 -14.44 14.95 -2.77
CA VAL A 162 -13.03 15.14 -2.46
C VAL A 162 -12.31 13.80 -2.49
N ASP A 163 -11.10 13.82 -3.04
CA ASP A 163 -10.18 12.70 -3.06
C ASP A 163 -9.06 12.94 -2.07
N ILE A 164 -8.77 11.94 -1.24
CA ILE A 164 -7.73 12.01 -0.21
C ILE A 164 -6.79 10.82 -0.38
N SER A 165 -5.52 11.12 -0.67
CA SER A 165 -4.43 10.15 -0.73
C SER A 165 -3.83 9.90 0.66
N GLY A 166 -3.27 8.72 0.87
CA GLY A 166 -2.55 8.38 2.11
C GLY A 166 -1.49 9.41 2.48
N GLY A 167 -1.38 9.69 3.78
CA GLY A 167 -0.50 10.71 4.34
C GLY A 167 -1.03 12.15 4.25
N THR A 168 -2.16 12.39 3.59
CA THR A 168 -2.76 13.74 3.54
C THR A 168 -3.17 14.20 4.93
N LYS A 169 -2.80 15.44 5.26
CA LYS A 169 -3.29 16.17 6.44
C LYS A 169 -4.37 17.15 6.01
N PHE A 170 -5.54 17.09 6.63
CA PHE A 170 -6.66 17.96 6.29
C PHE A 170 -7.50 18.33 7.51
N TYR A 171 -8.33 19.36 7.39
CA TYR A 171 -9.43 19.60 8.31
C TYR A 171 -10.67 20.01 7.52
N LEU A 172 -11.84 19.82 8.13
CA LEU A 172 -13.09 20.31 7.56
C LEU A 172 -13.47 21.64 8.20
N THR A 173 -13.99 22.56 7.39
CA THR A 173 -14.55 23.84 7.84
C THR A 173 -15.95 24.03 7.30
N ALA A 174 -16.82 24.67 8.09
CA ALA A 174 -18.21 24.92 7.74
C ALA A 174 -18.75 26.21 8.39
N PRO A 175 -19.87 26.76 7.90
CA PRO A 175 -20.58 27.87 8.54
C PRO A 175 -21.06 27.52 9.96
N LEU A 176 -21.30 28.53 10.81
CA LEU A 176 -21.79 28.31 12.19
C LEU A 176 -23.15 27.59 12.23
N ASN A 177 -24.03 27.87 11.26
CA ASN A 177 -25.33 27.19 11.17
C ASN A 177 -25.26 25.75 10.61
N GLN A 178 -24.06 25.18 10.37
CA GLN A 178 -23.92 23.86 9.77
C GLN A 178 -24.68 22.77 10.51
N ALA A 179 -24.67 22.78 11.85
CA ALA A 179 -25.38 21.76 12.63
C ALA A 179 -26.90 21.73 12.36
N LYS A 180 -27.51 22.86 12.00
CA LYS A 180 -28.92 22.91 11.58
C LYS A 180 -29.11 22.36 10.16
N ASN A 181 -28.15 22.60 9.28
CA ASN A 181 -28.25 22.23 7.86
C ASN A 181 -28.02 20.74 7.58
N VAL A 182 -27.32 20.02 8.46
CA VAL A 182 -26.93 18.60 8.24
C VAL A 182 -27.18 17.71 9.47
N SER A 183 -28.22 17.98 10.25
CA SER A 183 -28.62 17.13 11.39
C SER A 183 -27.51 16.91 12.43
N ALA A 184 -26.71 17.96 12.68
CA ALA A 184 -25.56 18.02 13.59
C ALA A 184 -24.39 17.06 13.32
N THR A 185 -24.58 15.98 12.56
CA THR A 185 -23.56 14.95 12.34
C THR A 185 -23.47 14.58 10.87
N PHE A 186 -22.24 14.44 10.39
CA PHE A 186 -21.92 13.84 9.10
C PHE A 186 -21.16 12.55 9.33
N SER A 187 -21.52 11.48 8.62
CA SER A 187 -20.76 10.23 8.58
C SER A 187 -20.57 9.79 7.14
N SER A 188 -19.41 9.21 6.84
CA SER A 188 -19.12 8.59 5.56
C SER A 188 -18.35 7.29 5.77
N LYS A 189 -18.70 6.28 4.99
CA LYS A 189 -17.96 5.03 4.85
C LYS A 189 -17.36 5.00 3.45
N MET A 190 -16.05 4.91 3.37
CA MET A 190 -15.30 5.09 2.12
C MET A 190 -14.51 3.84 1.78
N LYS A 191 -14.65 3.38 0.53
CA LYS A 191 -13.85 2.29 -0.03
C LYS A 191 -12.48 2.83 -0.47
N GLY A 192 -11.40 2.13 -0.14
CA GLY A 192 -10.09 2.44 -0.71
C GLY A 192 -9.94 2.00 -2.17
N SER A 193 -9.08 2.68 -2.91
CA SER A 193 -8.83 2.40 -4.34
C SER A 193 -7.95 1.18 -4.60
N ILE A 194 -7.04 0.83 -3.69
CA ILE A 194 -6.20 -0.36 -3.72
C ILE A 194 -7.02 -1.53 -3.14
N ASP A 195 -7.23 -2.52 -4.00
CA ASP A 195 -8.02 -3.72 -3.76
C ASP A 195 -7.17 -4.99 -3.85
N LYS A 196 -5.84 -4.85 -3.78
CA LYS A 196 -4.90 -5.97 -3.73
C LYS A 196 -3.96 -5.86 -2.55
N GLU A 197 -3.85 -6.93 -1.80
CA GLU A 197 -2.83 -7.09 -0.77
C GLU A 197 -1.69 -7.93 -1.34
N TYR A 198 -0.48 -7.38 -1.33
CA TYR A 198 0.70 -8.08 -1.82
C TYR A 198 1.41 -8.74 -0.64
N SER A 199 1.55 -10.05 -0.72
CA SER A 199 2.25 -10.83 0.29
C SER A 199 3.29 -11.72 -0.37
N ALA A 200 4.35 -12.02 0.38
CA ALA A 200 5.31 -13.04 -0.01
C ALA A 200 4.76 -14.42 0.36
N TYR A 201 4.91 -15.35 -0.55
CA TYR A 201 4.53 -16.73 -0.38
C TYR A 201 5.72 -17.63 -0.65
N LYS A 202 5.72 -18.77 0.02
CA LYS A 202 6.66 -19.85 -0.21
C LYS A 202 5.91 -21.07 -0.73
N ILE A 203 6.47 -21.73 -1.72
CA ILE A 203 6.05 -23.04 -2.18
C ILE A 203 7.08 -24.04 -1.70
N THR A 204 6.62 -24.97 -0.88
CA THR A 204 7.46 -26.05 -0.36
C THR A 204 7.36 -27.25 -1.29
N THR A 205 8.50 -27.70 -1.83
CA THR A 205 8.50 -28.76 -2.88
C THR A 205 9.02 -30.11 -2.36
N GLY A 206 9.46 -30.17 -1.10
CA GLY A 206 10.03 -31.36 -0.45
C GLY A 206 11.56 -31.35 -0.42
N SER A 207 12.18 -32.41 0.11
CA SER A 207 13.63 -32.44 0.37
C SER A 207 14.53 -32.53 -0.88
N GLY A 208 13.99 -32.91 -2.04
CA GLY A 208 14.76 -33.18 -3.26
C GLY A 208 14.83 -32.05 -4.29
N THR A 209 14.05 -30.98 -4.13
CA THR A 209 13.93 -29.87 -5.09
C THR A 209 13.90 -28.52 -4.39
N GLN A 210 14.13 -27.43 -5.14
CA GLN A 210 14.13 -26.08 -4.56
C GLN A 210 12.74 -25.65 -4.10
N ASP A 211 12.68 -25.02 -2.94
CA ASP A 211 11.55 -24.18 -2.57
C ASP A 211 11.50 -22.92 -3.46
N LEU A 212 10.29 -22.40 -3.70
CA LEU A 212 10.08 -21.17 -4.47
C LEU A 212 9.52 -20.08 -3.58
N ALA A 213 9.97 -18.84 -3.77
CA ALA A 213 9.28 -17.66 -3.28
C ALA A 213 8.59 -16.92 -4.42
N LEU A 214 7.44 -16.35 -4.14
CA LEU A 214 6.77 -15.44 -5.03
C LEU A 214 6.13 -14.32 -4.22
N VAL A 215 6.00 -13.15 -4.84
CA VAL A 215 4.99 -12.20 -4.39
C VAL A 215 3.80 -12.32 -5.29
N PHE A 216 2.66 -12.43 -4.64
CA PHE A 216 1.39 -12.39 -5.30
C PHE A 216 0.54 -11.29 -4.68
N GLY A 217 -0.06 -10.46 -5.53
CA GLY A 217 -1.09 -9.53 -5.14
C GLY A 217 -2.41 -10.28 -5.13
N GLU A 218 -2.82 -10.75 -3.96
CA GLU A 218 -4.15 -11.32 -3.78
C GLU A 218 -5.16 -10.17 -3.89
N GLY A 219 -6.20 -10.35 -4.69
CA GLY A 219 -7.37 -9.48 -4.56
C GLY A 219 -7.86 -9.58 -3.11
N VAL A 220 -8.14 -8.46 -2.46
CA VAL A 220 -8.64 -8.52 -1.09
C VAL A 220 -10.00 -9.21 -1.13
N GLU A 221 -10.14 -10.33 -0.43
CA GLU A 221 -11.40 -11.09 -0.37
C GLU A 221 -12.58 -10.22 0.11
N ASN A 222 -12.27 -9.18 0.89
CA ASN A 222 -13.22 -8.19 1.37
C ASN A 222 -12.74 -6.77 1.04
N GLU A 223 -13.56 -6.01 0.31
CA GLU A 223 -13.33 -4.58 0.09
C GLU A 223 -13.03 -3.87 1.42
N LYS A 224 -11.91 -3.13 1.48
CA LYS A 224 -11.52 -2.41 2.69
C LYS A 224 -12.17 -1.03 2.72
N TYR A 225 -12.75 -0.71 3.88
CA TYR A 225 -13.45 0.53 4.12
C TYR A 225 -12.88 1.26 5.33
N VAL A 226 -13.03 2.59 5.34
CA VAL A 226 -12.80 3.43 6.52
C VAL A 226 -14.05 4.26 6.81
N ASP A 227 -14.36 4.39 8.10
CA ASP A 227 -15.44 5.23 8.57
C ASP A 227 -14.89 6.57 9.10
N PHE A 228 -15.58 7.66 8.76
CA PHE A 228 -15.29 8.99 9.25
C PHE A 228 -16.57 9.67 9.68
N LYS A 229 -16.55 10.29 10.87
CA LYS A 229 -17.68 10.96 11.48
C LYS A 229 -17.25 12.33 12.00
N VAL A 230 -18.09 13.33 11.75
CA VAL A 230 -17.94 14.69 12.27
C VAL A 230 -19.21 15.12 12.97
N THR A 231 -19.08 15.65 14.18
CA THR A 231 -20.18 16.32 14.91
C THR A 231 -19.94 17.83 14.95
N TRP A 232 -20.86 18.59 14.35
CA TRP A 232 -20.85 20.05 14.27
C TRP A 232 -21.42 20.69 15.55
N THR A 233 -20.94 21.89 15.90
CA THR A 233 -21.44 22.65 17.06
C THR A 233 -22.76 23.34 16.73
N LYS A 234 -23.69 23.31 17.70
CA LYS A 234 -24.94 24.06 17.65
C LYS A 234 -24.70 25.48 18.16
N GLU A 235 -23.99 26.30 17.38
CA GLU A 235 -23.84 27.72 17.69
C GLU A 235 -24.35 28.56 16.52
N CYS A 236 -25.10 29.60 16.82
CA CYS A 236 -25.48 30.64 15.87
C CYS A 236 -24.83 31.92 16.33
N LYS A 237 -24.42 32.79 15.40
CA LYS A 237 -24.18 34.19 15.77
C LYS A 237 -25.47 34.71 16.42
N ALA A 238 -25.34 35.24 17.63
CA ALA A 238 -26.30 36.23 18.08
C ALA A 238 -26.08 37.42 17.14
N ASP A 239 -27.06 37.71 16.29
CA ASP A 239 -27.05 38.95 15.52
C ASP A 239 -27.18 40.09 16.55
N CYS A 240 -26.11 40.87 16.70
CA CYS A 240 -26.10 42.12 17.46
C CYS A 240 -26.55 43.27 16.57
#